data_AF-A0A956VWX9-F1
#
_entry.id   AF-A0A956VWX9-F1
#
_cell.length_a   1.000
_cell.length_b   1.000
_cell.length_c   1.000
_cell.angle_alpha   90.00
_cell.angle_beta   90.00
_cell.angle_gamma   90.00
#
_symmetry.space_group_name_H-M   'P 1'
#
loop_
_entity.id
_entity.type
_entity.pdbx_description
1 polymer ?
#
loop_
_entity_poly.entity_id
_entity_poly.type
_entity_poly.pdbx_seq_one_letter_code
_entity_poly.pdbx_strand_id
1 'polypeptide(L)'
;MESAALAALGVIGFGIALANQLAKRLRVPPILVYLVLGALAGESVFGIVRPHDLEPLFETALEVLVGLIVFEGAFAIDTDYLRRVGRFVRNLLTLGLLLTWGLATLAAGGLGV
;
A
#
# COMPACT_ATOMS: atom_id res chain seq x y z
N MET A 1 -9.50 -25.74 14.04
CA MET A 1 -8.90 -24.40 13.84
C MET A 1 -8.11 -24.31 12.55
N GLU A 2 -7.32 -25.33 12.19
CA GLU A 2 -6.53 -25.35 10.93
C GLU A 2 -7.38 -25.24 9.65
N SER A 3 -8.54 -25.92 9.59
CA SER A 3 -9.44 -25.85 8.42
C SER A 3 -10.02 -24.45 8.19
N ALA A 4 -10.29 -23.69 9.25
CA ALA A 4 -10.80 -22.33 9.17
C ALA A 4 -9.71 -21.35 8.66
N ALA A 5 -8.46 -21.53 9.10
CA ALA A 5 -7.34 -20.73 8.61
C ALA A 5 -7.08 -20.98 7.11
N LEU A 6 -7.14 -22.24 6.67
CA LEU A 6 -7.01 -22.60 5.26
C LEU A 6 -8.15 -22.02 4.42
N ALA A 7 -9.39 -22.05 4.92
CA ALA A 7 -10.52 -21.45 4.25
C ALA A 7 -10.35 -19.92 4.12
N ALA A 8 -9.92 -19.25 5.18
CA ALA A 8 -9.67 -17.81 5.17
C ALA A 8 -8.57 -17.41 4.17
N LEU A 9 -7.43 -18.13 4.17
CA LEU A 9 -6.37 -17.93 3.18
C LEU A 9 -6.87 -18.18 1.74
N GLY A 10 -7.71 -19.20 1.55
CA GLY A 10 -8.32 -19.49 0.25
C GLY A 10 -9.22 -18.35 -0.24
N VAL A 11 -10.08 -17.81 0.62
CA VAL A 11 -10.95 -16.66 0.31
C VAL A 11 -10.13 -15.42 -0.03
N ILE A 12 -9.12 -15.11 0.79
CA ILE A 12 -8.23 -13.94 0.57
C ILE A 12 -7.47 -14.11 -0.76
N GLY A 13 -6.84 -15.26 -0.99
CA GLY A 13 -6.07 -15.54 -2.21
C GLY A 13 -6.95 -15.49 -3.46
N PHE A 14 -8.16 -16.05 -3.39
CA PHE A 14 -9.13 -15.98 -4.49
C PHE A 14 -9.59 -14.53 -4.76
N GLY A 15 -9.87 -13.76 -3.71
CA GLY A 15 -10.22 -12.33 -3.83
C GLY A 15 -9.12 -11.51 -4.50
N ILE A 16 -7.86 -11.72 -4.11
CA ILE A 16 -6.68 -11.09 -4.72
C ILE A 16 -6.57 -11.49 -6.20
N ALA A 17 -6.72 -12.78 -6.53
CA ALA A 17 -6.66 -13.25 -7.91
C ALA A 17 -7.77 -12.62 -8.78
N LEU A 18 -8.99 -12.55 -8.26
CA LEU A 18 -10.13 -11.97 -8.96
C LEU A 18 -9.95 -10.46 -9.17
N ALA A 19 -9.50 -9.74 -8.15
CA ALA A 19 -9.21 -8.30 -8.24
C ALA A 19 -8.07 -8.02 -9.23
N ASN A 20 -7.01 -8.82 -9.23
CA ASN A 20 -5.92 -8.73 -10.20
C ASN A 20 -6.41 -8.97 -11.63
N GLN A 21 -7.31 -9.94 -11.82
CA GLN A 21 -7.88 -10.21 -13.14
C GLN A 21 -8.78 -9.07 -13.61
N LEU A 22 -9.56 -8.47 -12.70
CA LEU A 22 -10.37 -7.30 -13.00
C LEU A 22 -9.51 -6.09 -13.34
N ALA A 23 -8.44 -5.84 -12.58
CA ALA A 23 -7.48 -4.76 -12.84
C ALA A 23 -6.86 -4.88 -14.25
N LYS A 24 -6.47 -6.10 -14.65
CA LYS A 24 -5.97 -6.38 -16.00
C LYS A 24 -7.02 -6.08 -17.08
N ARG A 25 -8.28 -6.45 -16.87
CA ARG A 25 -9.37 -6.16 -17.82
C ARG A 25 -9.63 -4.67 -17.97
N LEU A 26 -9.60 -3.93 -16.86
CA LEU A 26 -9.78 -2.49 -16.83
C LEU A 26 -8.52 -1.72 -17.23
N ARG A 27 -7.38 -2.40 -17.42
CA ARG A 27 -6.06 -1.83 -17.74
C ARG A 27 -5.59 -0.80 -16.71
N VAL A 28 -5.87 -1.05 -15.43
CA VAL A 28 -5.47 -0.20 -14.31
C VAL A 28 -4.52 -0.96 -13.36
N PRO A 29 -3.67 -0.24 -12.61
CA PRO A 29 -2.90 -0.85 -11.52
C PRO A 29 -3.81 -1.55 -10.50
N PRO A 30 -3.49 -2.78 -10.05
CA PRO A 30 -4.33 -3.52 -9.10
C PRO A 30 -4.61 -2.80 -7.79
N ILE A 31 -3.67 -1.98 -7.32
CA ILE A 31 -3.83 -1.18 -6.09
C ILE A 31 -5.08 -0.30 -6.13
N LEU A 32 -5.47 0.21 -7.31
CA LEU A 32 -6.68 1.02 -7.46
C LEU A 32 -7.95 0.18 -7.25
N VAL A 33 -7.95 -1.06 -7.73
CA VAL A 33 -9.07 -1.99 -7.50
C VAL A 33 -9.17 -2.33 -6.02
N TYR A 34 -8.05 -2.62 -5.35
CA TYR A 34 -8.05 -2.85 -3.91
C TYR A 34 -8.54 -1.65 -3.11
N LEU A 35 -8.14 -0.43 -3.51
CA LEU A 35 -8.59 0.80 -2.86
C LEU A 35 -10.10 1.01 -3.00
N VAL A 36 -10.65 0.78 -4.19
CA VAL A 36 -12.11 0.86 -4.41
C VAL A 36 -12.84 -0.23 -3.61
N LEU A 37 -12.37 -1.47 -3.65
CA LEU A 37 -12.98 -2.57 -2.88
C LEU A 37 -12.95 -2.29 -1.37
N GLY A 38 -11.84 -1.79 -0.85
CA GLY A 38 -11.70 -1.39 0.55
C GLY A 38 -12.61 -0.24 0.93
N ALA A 39 -12.68 0.81 0.09
CA ALA A 39 -13.57 1.95 0.32
C ALA A 39 -15.05 1.56 0.30
N LEU A 40 -15.44 0.65 -0.61
CA LEU A 40 -16.80 0.10 -0.66
C LEU A 40 -17.09 -0.79 0.56
N ALA A 41 -16.15 -1.65 0.96
CA ALA A 41 -16.33 -2.53 2.12
C ALA A 41 -16.36 -1.78 3.46
N GLY A 42 -15.77 -0.58 3.51
CA GLY A 42 -15.71 0.26 4.69
C GLY A 42 -17.08 0.76 5.18
N GLU A 43 -17.06 1.39 6.35
CA GLU A 43 -18.26 1.86 7.05
C GLU A 43 -19.12 2.84 6.24
N SER A 44 -18.48 3.67 5.42
CA SER A 44 -19.15 4.72 4.64
C SER A 44 -20.06 4.22 3.51
N VAL A 45 -19.91 2.95 3.08
CA VAL A 45 -20.69 2.40 1.97
C VAL A 45 -21.44 1.13 2.35
N PHE A 46 -20.74 0.01 2.54
CA PHE A 46 -21.41 -1.27 2.86
C PHE A 46 -21.40 -1.63 4.35
N GLY A 47 -20.57 -0.98 5.17
CA GLY A 47 -20.58 -1.25 6.62
C GLY A 47 -20.02 -2.62 7.02
N ILE A 48 -19.35 -3.33 6.10
CA ILE A 48 -18.90 -4.71 6.30
C ILE A 48 -17.65 -4.74 7.18
N VAL A 49 -16.75 -3.78 6.99
CA VAL A 49 -15.47 -3.70 7.71
C VAL A 49 -15.42 -2.40 8.49
N ARG A 50 -15.22 -2.52 9.80
CA ARG A 50 -14.98 -1.40 10.71
C ARG A 50 -13.53 -1.45 11.19
N PRO A 51 -12.69 -0.46 10.83
CA PRO A 51 -11.27 -0.49 11.20
C PRO A 51 -11.03 -0.60 12.71
N HIS A 52 -11.89 0.04 13.51
CA HIS A 52 -11.80 0.03 14.97
C HIS A 52 -12.00 -1.36 15.59
N ASP A 53 -12.74 -2.25 14.92
CA ASP A 53 -12.96 -3.63 15.41
C ASP A 53 -11.74 -4.53 15.11
N LEU A 54 -10.82 -4.08 14.26
CA LEU A 54 -9.62 -4.81 13.84
C LEU A 54 -8.35 -4.34 14.58
N GLU A 55 -8.46 -3.31 15.41
CA GLU A 55 -7.37 -2.85 16.27
C GLU A 55 -7.21 -3.82 17.47
N PRO A 56 -5.99 -4.21 17.89
CA PRO A 56 -4.66 -3.78 17.46
C PRO A 56 -4.05 -4.60 16.32
N LEU A 57 -4.72 -5.68 15.87
CA LEU A 57 -4.18 -6.60 14.87
C LEU A 57 -3.84 -5.89 13.55
N PHE A 58 -4.66 -4.92 13.15
CA PHE A 58 -4.44 -4.14 11.94
C PHE A 58 -3.14 -3.32 11.99
N GLU A 59 -2.85 -2.67 13.12
CA GLU A 59 -1.63 -1.89 13.32
C GLU A 59 -0.40 -2.79 13.24
N THR A 60 -0.39 -3.91 13.98
CA THR A 60 0.71 -4.88 13.93
C THR A 60 0.90 -5.47 12.52
N ALA A 61 -0.20 -5.81 11.84
CA ALA A 61 -0.13 -6.34 10.48
C ALA A 61 0.43 -5.30 9.50
N LEU A 62 0.03 -4.03 9.62
CA LEU A 62 0.55 -2.95 8.78
C LEU A 62 2.05 -2.76 8.96
N GLU A 63 2.56 -2.75 10.19
CA GLU A 63 4.00 -2.63 10.44
C GLU A 63 4.80 -3.76 9.79
N VAL A 64 4.33 -5.01 9.99
CA VAL A 64 4.98 -6.19 9.41
C VAL A 64 4.91 -6.18 7.88
N LEU A 65 3.73 -5.89 7.31
CA LEU A 65 3.53 -5.91 5.85
C LEU A 65 4.24 -4.75 5.15
N VAL A 66 4.21 -3.53 5.70
CA VAL A 66 4.95 -2.39 5.12
C VAL A 66 6.46 -2.66 5.20
N GLY A 67 6.94 -3.19 6.33
CA GLY A 67 8.33 -3.63 6.47
C GLY A 67 8.69 -4.70 5.42
N LEU A 68 7.84 -5.70 5.24
CA LEU A 68 8.02 -6.77 4.26
C LEU A 68 8.06 -6.24 2.82
N ILE A 69 7.14 -5.34 2.44
CA ILE A 69 7.08 -4.77 1.09
C ILE A 69 8.33 -3.91 0.80
N VAL A 70 8.77 -3.09 1.77
CA VAL A 70 10.00 -2.30 1.62
C VAL A 70 11.23 -3.20 1.53
N PHE A 71 11.26 -4.27 2.32
CA PHE A 71 12.32 -5.29 2.27
C PHE A 71 12.35 -5.97 0.89
N GLU A 72 11.21 -6.47 0.40
CA GLU A 72 11.11 -7.09 -0.92
C GLU A 72 11.60 -6.15 -2.03
N GLY A 73 11.21 -4.87 -1.97
CA GLY A 73 11.68 -3.84 -2.89
C GLY A 73 13.19 -3.60 -2.81
N ALA A 74 13.77 -3.58 -1.60
CA ALA A 74 15.20 -3.37 -1.39
C ALA A 74 16.06 -4.55 -1.89
N PHE A 75 15.60 -5.78 -1.69
CA PHE A 75 16.28 -6.99 -2.16
C PHE A 75 16.25 -7.14 -3.69
N ALA A 76 15.27 -6.52 -4.35
CA ALA A 76 15.15 -6.50 -5.81
C ALA A 76 16.07 -5.46 -6.50
N ILE A 77 16.83 -4.65 -5.75
CA ILE A 77 17.65 -3.57 -6.33
C ILE A 77 18.92 -4.12 -7.00
N ASP A 78 19.14 -3.74 -8.26
CA ASP A 78 20.43 -3.89 -8.93
C ASP A 78 21.45 -2.89 -8.34
N THR A 79 22.40 -3.43 -7.59
CA THR A 79 23.42 -2.63 -6.89
C THR A 79 24.37 -1.91 -7.85
N ASP A 80 24.66 -2.49 -9.02
CA ASP A 80 25.56 -1.89 -10.01
C ASP A 80 24.87 -0.75 -10.75
N TYR A 81 23.59 -0.91 -11.09
CA TYR A 81 22.78 0.19 -11.61
C TYR A 81 22.64 1.31 -10.59
N LEU A 82 22.33 0.98 -9.32
CA LEU A 82 22.21 1.96 -8.25
C LEU A 82 23.50 2.76 -8.05
N ARG A 83 24.68 2.15 -8.16
CA ARG A 83 25.97 2.87 -8.08
C ARG A 83 26.14 3.87 -9.23
N ARG A 84 25.68 3.54 -10.43
CA ARG A 84 25.75 4.44 -11.61
C ARG A 84 24.81 5.64 -11.47
N VAL A 85 23.59 5.44 -10.97
CA VAL A 85 22.59 6.51 -10.81
C VAL A 85 22.52 7.09 -9.39
N GLY A 86 23.40 6.66 -8.48
CA GLY A 86 23.24 6.85 -7.05
C GLY A 86 23.21 8.31 -6.60
N ARG A 87 23.94 9.20 -7.27
CA ARG A 87 23.88 10.65 -7.00
C ARG A 87 22.50 11.22 -7.32
N PHE A 88 21.89 10.81 -8.41
CA PHE A 88 20.54 11.23 -8.80
C PHE A 88 19.51 10.70 -7.80
N VAL A 89 19.56 9.40 -7.51
CA VAL A 89 18.65 8.76 -6.53
C VAL A 89 18.78 9.41 -5.15
N ARG A 90 20.00 9.66 -4.67
CA ARG A 90 20.23 10.34 -3.39
C ARG A 90 19.62 11.73 -3.36
N ASN A 91 19.84 12.55 -4.39
CA ASN A 91 19.29 13.90 -4.45
C ASN A 91 17.76 13.87 -4.55
N LEU A 92 17.18 12.89 -5.25
CA LEU A 92 15.72 12.71 -5.32
C LEU A 92 15.14 12.34 -3.94
N LEU A 93 15.80 11.42 -3.22
CA LEU A 93 15.38 10.99 -1.88
C LEU A 93 15.66 12.02 -0.78
N THR A 94 16.62 12.94 -0.97
CA THR A 94 16.92 14.01 0.00
C THR A 94 16.23 15.32 -0.37
N LEU A 95 16.69 15.99 -1.43
CA LEU A 95 16.17 17.29 -1.86
C LEU A 95 14.74 17.15 -2.37
N GLY A 96 14.44 16.12 -3.17
CA GLY A 96 13.08 15.89 -3.68
C GLY A 96 12.09 15.66 -2.54
N LEU A 97 12.45 14.85 -1.54
CA LEU A 97 11.63 14.64 -0.34
C LEU A 97 11.45 15.93 0.45
N LEU A 98 12.54 16.66 0.72
CA LEU A 98 12.50 17.88 1.53
C LEU A 98 11.69 19.00 0.85
N LEU A 99 11.80 19.12 -0.47
CA LEU A 99 10.98 20.04 -1.27
C LEU A 99 9.51 19.62 -1.29
N THR A 100 9.23 18.34 -1.55
CA THR A 100 7.84 17.83 -1.56
C THR A 100 7.19 18.03 -0.20
N TRP A 101 7.90 17.71 0.88
CA TRP A 101 7.43 17.90 2.25
C TRP A 101 7.18 19.38 2.56
N GLY A 102 8.13 20.26 2.24
CA GLY A 102 7.98 21.70 2.47
C GLY A 102 6.82 22.30 1.67
N LEU A 103 6.72 21.99 0.38
CA LEU A 103 5.64 22.48 -0.49
C LEU A 103 4.28 21.91 -0.08
N ALA A 104 4.19 20.62 0.26
CA ALA A 104 2.96 20.01 0.74
C ALA A 104 2.51 20.63 2.07
N THR A 105 3.44 20.88 2.99
CA THR A 105 3.14 21.56 4.27
C THR A 105 2.64 22.98 4.05
N LEU A 106 3.27 23.75 3.15
CA LEU A 106 2.83 25.10 2.81
C LEU A 106 1.46 25.10 2.11
N ALA A 107 1.23 24.17 1.18
CA ALA A 107 -0.06 24.04 0.50
C ALA A 107 -1.17 23.64 1.48
N ALA A 108 -0.92 22.68 2.37
CA ALA A 108 -1.85 22.29 3.42
C ALA A 108 -2.13 23.43 4.39
N GLY A 109 -1.08 24.12 4.87
CA GLY A 109 -1.24 25.29 5.74
C GLY A 109 -1.97 26.47 5.09
N GLY A 110 -1.84 26.62 3.76
CA GLY A 110 -2.58 27.62 2.98
C GLY A 110 -4.06 27.27 2.76
N LEU A 111 -4.44 25.99 2.89
CA LEU A 111 -5.83 25.53 2.80
C LEU A 111 -6.64 25.80 4.08
N GLY A 112 -5.99 26.30 5.15
CA GLY A 112 -6.68 26.70 6.39
C GLY A 112 -7.39 25.56 7.12
N VAL A 113 -6.97 24.31 6.86
CA VAL A 113 -7.40 23.10 7.56
C VAL A 113 -6.39 22.70 8.61
#